data_AF-A0A7V7XLA7-F1
#
_entry.id   AF-A0A7V7XLA7-F1
#
_cell.length_a   1.000
_cell.length_b   1.000
_cell.length_c   1.000
_cell.angle_alpha   90.00
_cell.angle_beta   90.00
_cell.angle_gamma   90.00
#
_symmetry.space_group_name_H-M   'P 1'
#
loop_
_entity.id
_entity.type
_entity.pdbx_description
1 polymer ?
#
loop_
_entity_poly.entity_id
_entity_poly.type
_entity_poly.pdbx_seq_one_letter_code
_entity_poly.pdbx_strand_id
1 'polypeptide(L)'
;MNILQKFILATLCLLAASLARADVYKCVDEDGHVTYTNTKPSPKAKCTALSRDQRVSTVPGRAAGTPSPPGFPKVDGETQKARDNDRRKILDQELASEQASLEQAKKELANQEAIRTGDERNYQRVLDRLQPFKDKVALHERNIEALKKEIGNLR
;
A
#
# COMPACT_ATOMS: atom_id res chain seq x y z
N MET A 1 14.20 53.16 -15.06
CA MET A 1 13.51 52.58 -13.88
C MET A 1 14.51 51.70 -13.13
N ASN A 2 14.91 52.14 -11.93
CA ASN A 2 16.08 51.60 -11.21
C ASN A 2 15.85 50.15 -10.74
N ILE A 3 16.93 49.37 -10.65
CA ILE A 3 16.88 47.94 -10.27
C ILE A 3 16.16 47.75 -8.93
N LEU A 4 16.38 48.66 -7.97
CA LEU A 4 15.70 48.66 -6.68
C LEU A 4 14.17 48.83 -6.79
N GLN A 5 13.72 49.65 -7.74
CA GLN A 5 12.29 49.89 -8.00
C GLN A 5 11.61 48.67 -8.63
N LYS A 6 12.34 47.90 -9.46
CA LYS A 6 11.87 46.62 -10.00
C LYS A 6 11.74 45.55 -8.91
N PHE A 7 12.71 45.49 -7.99
CA PHE A 7 12.63 44.56 -6.86
C PHE A 7 11.43 44.87 -5.97
N ILE A 8 11.24 46.14 -5.57
CA ILE A 8 10.10 46.55 -4.73
C ILE A 8 8.76 46.22 -5.41
N LEU A 9 8.63 46.46 -6.71
CA LEU A 9 7.39 46.17 -7.44
C LEU A 9 7.13 44.66 -7.55
N ALA A 10 8.19 43.85 -7.69
CA ALA A 10 8.08 42.39 -7.73
C ALA A 10 7.67 41.80 -6.37
N THR A 11 8.23 42.28 -5.26
CA THR A 11 7.82 41.82 -3.92
C THR A 11 6.39 42.22 -3.60
N LEU A 12 5.96 43.42 -4.00
CA LEU A 12 4.57 43.87 -3.80
C LEU A 12 3.57 43.03 -4.61
N CYS A 13 3.92 42.61 -5.83
CA CYS A 13 3.09 41.68 -6.61
C CYS A 13 3.00 40.28 -5.98
N LEU A 14 4.08 39.76 -5.38
CA LEU A 14 4.05 38.46 -4.70
C LEU A 14 3.15 38.48 -3.45
N LEU A 15 3.11 39.60 -2.72
CA LEU A 15 2.28 39.76 -1.51
C LEU A 15 0.80 39.98 -1.82
N ALA A 16 0.45 40.36 -3.05
CA ALA A 16 -0.93 40.59 -3.49
C ALA A 16 -1.62 39.33 -4.05
N ALA A 17 -0.92 38.18 -4.09
CA ALA A 17 -1.52 36.93 -4.53
C ALA A 17 -2.57 36.45 -3.52
N SER A 18 -3.84 36.38 -3.93
CA SER A 18 -4.93 35.91 -3.08
C SER A 18 -4.78 34.41 -2.80
N LEU A 19 -4.83 34.04 -1.53
CA LEU A 19 -4.95 32.64 -1.12
C LEU A 19 -6.33 32.11 -1.52
N ALA A 20 -6.38 31.26 -2.55
CA ALA A 20 -7.61 30.56 -2.93
C ALA A 20 -8.06 29.66 -1.77
N ARG A 21 -9.19 29.99 -1.15
CA ARG A 21 -9.86 29.18 -0.13
C ARG A 21 -10.95 28.35 -0.81
N ALA A 22 -10.75 27.04 -0.85
CA ALA A 22 -11.76 26.09 -1.33
C ALA A 22 -12.46 25.47 -0.13
N ASP A 23 -13.73 25.83 0.08
CA ASP A 23 -14.58 25.22 1.11
C ASP A 23 -15.28 23.99 0.52
N VAL A 24 -15.21 22.85 1.20
CA VAL A 24 -15.85 21.60 0.78
C VAL A 24 -17.07 21.35 1.67
N TYR A 25 -18.21 21.04 1.06
CA TYR A 25 -19.46 20.78 1.76
C TYR A 25 -19.87 19.31 1.64
N LYS A 26 -20.36 18.75 2.76
CA LYS A 26 -21.09 17.50 2.79
C LYS A 26 -22.58 17.79 2.79
N CYS A 27 -23.27 17.43 1.71
CA CYS A 27 -24.71 17.57 1.58
C CYS A 27 -25.39 16.21 1.71
N VAL A 28 -26.53 16.17 2.40
CA VAL A 28 -27.40 14.98 2.48
C VAL A 28 -28.74 15.35 1.84
N ASP A 29 -29.16 14.59 0.83
CA ASP A 29 -30.47 14.77 0.18
C ASP A 29 -31.60 14.13 1.01
N GLU A 30 -32.85 14.24 0.53
CA GLU A 30 -34.01 13.68 1.23
C GLU A 30 -34.04 12.14 1.22
N ASP A 31 -33.33 11.50 0.27
CA ASP A 31 -33.17 10.06 0.16
C ASP A 31 -31.98 9.52 1.00
N GLY A 32 -31.23 10.41 1.65
CA GLY A 32 -30.10 10.09 2.51
C GLY A 32 -28.76 9.90 1.78
N HIS A 33 -28.69 10.17 0.48
CA HIS A 33 -27.43 10.13 -0.26
C HIS A 33 -26.54 11.30 0.13
N VAL A 34 -25.26 10.96 0.36
CA VAL A 34 -24.24 11.91 0.74
C VAL A 34 -23.47 12.35 -0.49
N THR A 35 -23.51 13.65 -0.79
CA THR A 35 -22.71 14.25 -1.87
C THR A 35 -21.70 15.23 -1.30
N TYR A 36 -20.44 15.14 -1.76
CA TYR A 36 -19.38 16.09 -1.44
C TYR A 36 -19.21 17.06 -2.60
N THR A 37 -19.30 18.36 -2.34
CA THR A 37 -19.26 19.41 -3.37
C THR A 37 -18.43 20.61 -2.92
N ASN A 38 -17.78 21.25 -3.88
CA ASN A 38 -16.99 22.47 -3.66
C ASN A 38 -17.86 23.74 -3.75
N THR A 39 -19.15 23.60 -4.08
CA THR A 39 -20.11 24.71 -4.18
C THR A 39 -21.36 24.35 -3.39
N LYS A 40 -21.86 25.29 -2.57
CA LYS A 40 -23.13 25.09 -1.85
C LYS A 40 -24.28 25.14 -2.87
N PRO A 41 -24.99 24.03 -3.12
CA PRO A 41 -25.93 23.93 -4.25
C PRO A 41 -27.20 24.76 -4.04
N SER A 42 -27.64 24.97 -2.80
CA SER A 42 -28.67 25.97 -2.46
C SER A 42 -28.56 26.42 -0.99
N PRO A 43 -29.07 27.61 -0.63
CA PRO A 43 -29.12 28.05 0.77
C PRO A 43 -29.97 27.15 1.68
N LYS A 44 -30.96 26.45 1.10
CA LYS A 44 -31.92 25.58 1.79
C LYS A 44 -31.47 24.11 1.86
N ALA A 45 -30.40 23.73 1.16
CA ALA A 45 -29.87 22.37 1.21
C ALA A 45 -29.22 22.07 2.57
N LYS A 46 -29.44 20.85 3.07
CA LYS A 46 -28.83 20.31 4.30
C LYS A 46 -27.34 20.01 4.06
N CYS A 47 -26.53 21.07 3.95
CA CYS A 47 -25.10 20.99 3.68
C CYS A 47 -24.28 21.52 4.86
N THR A 48 -23.34 20.72 5.33
CA THR A 48 -22.39 21.09 6.39
C THR A 48 -21.01 21.33 5.77
N ALA A 49 -20.38 22.46 6.11
CA ALA A 49 -19.00 22.72 5.70
C ALA A 49 -18.08 21.73 6.43
N LEU A 50 -17.26 21.01 5.68
CA LEU A 50 -16.25 20.11 6.23
C LEU A 50 -15.04 20.93 6.66
N SER A 51 -14.62 20.77 7.91
CA SER A 51 -13.34 21.30 8.33
C SER A 51 -12.21 20.55 7.61
N ARG A 52 -11.16 21.28 7.27
CA ARG A 52 -10.03 20.74 6.49
C ARG A 52 -9.28 19.60 7.19
N ASP A 53 -9.47 19.49 8.51
CA ASP A 53 -8.85 18.47 9.37
C ASP A 53 -9.76 17.26 9.63
N GLN A 54 -11.02 17.28 9.15
CA GLN A 54 -11.95 16.17 9.36
C GLN A 54 -11.74 15.07 8.32
N ARG A 55 -11.33 13.88 8.79
CA ARG A 55 -11.26 12.68 7.94
C ARG A 55 -12.66 12.27 7.50
N VAL A 56 -12.86 12.16 6.20
CA VAL A 56 -14.09 11.69 5.58
C VAL A 56 -13.92 10.20 5.24
N SER A 57 -14.75 9.34 5.83
CA SER A 57 -14.88 7.93 5.41
C SER A 57 -16.14 7.75 4.58
N THR A 58 -15.99 7.25 3.36
CA THR A 58 -17.09 6.87 2.46
C THR A 58 -17.49 5.41 2.61
N VAL A 59 -16.73 4.63 3.40
CA VAL A 59 -17.04 3.22 3.66
C VAL A 59 -18.12 3.16 4.75
N PRO A 60 -19.29 2.56 4.49
CA PRO A 60 -20.29 2.34 5.52
C PRO A 60 -19.66 1.57 6.67
N GLY A 61 -19.98 1.96 7.91
CA GLY A 61 -19.55 1.23 9.10
C GLY A 61 -19.92 -0.25 8.95
N ARG A 62 -19.05 -1.14 9.44
CA ARG A 62 -19.21 -2.58 9.30
C ARG A 62 -20.55 -3.00 9.92
N ALA A 63 -21.54 -3.26 9.07
CA ALA A 63 -22.84 -3.75 9.52
C ALA A 63 -22.63 -5.11 10.21
N ALA A 64 -23.33 -5.36 11.31
CA ALA A 64 -23.40 -6.69 11.90
C ALA A 64 -23.87 -7.66 10.80
N GLY A 65 -23.11 -8.73 10.58
CA GLY A 65 -23.35 -9.64 9.45
C GLY A 65 -24.78 -10.17 9.46
N THR A 66 -25.50 -9.98 8.36
CA THR A 66 -26.82 -10.57 8.17
C THR A 66 -26.69 -12.09 8.18
N PRO A 67 -27.52 -12.81 8.97
CA PRO A 67 -27.45 -14.27 9.00
C PRO A 67 -27.79 -14.83 7.61
N SER A 68 -27.07 -15.89 7.21
CA SER A 68 -27.34 -16.57 5.94
C SER A 68 -28.80 -17.07 5.90
N PRO A 69 -29.47 -17.02 4.73
CA PRO A 69 -30.84 -17.50 4.60
C PRO A 69 -31.00 -18.96 5.06
N PRO A 70 -32.14 -19.32 5.68
CA PRO A 70 -32.43 -20.71 6.03
C PRO A 70 -32.43 -21.57 4.74
N GLY A 71 -31.64 -22.63 4.73
CA GLY A 71 -31.50 -23.54 3.58
C GLY A 71 -30.30 -23.29 2.67
N PHE A 72 -29.45 -22.29 2.95
CA PHE A 72 -28.20 -22.13 2.18
C PHE A 72 -27.25 -23.33 2.42
N PRO A 73 -26.70 -23.96 1.37
CA PRO A 73 -25.78 -25.09 1.50
C PRO A 73 -24.57 -24.72 2.35
N LYS A 74 -24.30 -25.49 3.40
CA LYS A 74 -23.11 -25.35 4.24
C LYS A 74 -22.14 -26.44 3.89
N VAL A 75 -20.85 -26.11 3.86
CA VAL A 75 -19.82 -27.12 3.84
C VAL A 75 -19.84 -27.84 5.20
N ASP A 76 -19.80 -29.17 5.18
CA ASP A 76 -19.62 -29.97 6.39
C ASP A 76 -18.23 -29.75 7.01
N GLY A 77 -18.12 -30.08 8.30
CA GLY A 77 -16.90 -29.85 9.07
C GLY A 77 -15.72 -30.75 8.68
N GLU A 78 -15.98 -31.92 8.09
CA GLU A 78 -14.92 -32.82 7.64
C GLU A 78 -14.25 -32.27 6.38
N THR A 79 -15.05 -31.83 5.41
CA THR A 79 -14.57 -31.17 4.19
C THR A 79 -13.85 -29.86 4.51
N GLN A 80 -14.31 -29.08 5.50
CA GLN A 80 -13.59 -27.88 5.93
C GLN A 80 -12.19 -28.22 6.48
N LYS A 81 -12.10 -29.21 7.39
CA LYS A 81 -10.82 -29.66 7.94
C LYS A 81 -9.88 -30.23 6.88
N ALA A 82 -10.40 -30.99 5.92
CA ALA A 82 -9.61 -31.52 4.82
C ALA A 82 -8.96 -30.38 4.02
N ARG A 83 -9.73 -29.35 3.67
CA ARG A 83 -9.20 -28.16 2.98
C ARG A 83 -8.17 -27.39 3.81
N ASP A 84 -8.41 -27.24 5.11
CA ASP A 84 -7.48 -26.52 5.99
C ASP A 84 -6.14 -27.27 6.12
N ASN A 85 -6.18 -28.61 6.18
CA ASN A 85 -4.99 -29.46 6.14
C ASN A 85 -4.26 -29.38 4.79
N ASP A 86 -5.01 -29.41 3.68
CA ASP A 86 -4.44 -29.27 2.33
C ASP A 86 -3.78 -27.90 2.16
N ARG A 87 -4.42 -26.83 2.65
CA ARG A 87 -3.84 -25.48 2.65
C ARG A 87 -2.53 -25.44 3.42
N ARG A 88 -2.50 -26.01 4.63
CA ARG A 88 -1.26 -26.10 5.43
C ARG A 88 -0.17 -26.84 4.66
N LYS A 89 -0.49 -27.97 4.07
CA LYS A 89 0.46 -28.78 3.29
C LYS A 89 1.01 -28.01 2.08
N ILE A 90 0.18 -27.26 1.37
CA ILE A 90 0.60 -26.43 0.23
C ILE A 90 1.59 -25.36 0.72
N LEU A 91 1.24 -24.62 1.79
CA LEU A 91 2.14 -23.59 2.33
C LEU A 91 3.46 -24.17 2.84
N ASP A 92 3.45 -25.35 3.46
CA ASP A 92 4.66 -26.03 3.91
C ASP A 92 5.55 -26.45 2.72
N GLN A 93 4.95 -26.88 1.60
CA GLN A 93 5.68 -27.19 0.36
C GLN A 93 6.27 -25.93 -0.28
N GLU A 94 5.50 -24.84 -0.35
CA GLU A 94 5.99 -23.54 -0.84
C GLU A 94 7.13 -23.01 0.02
N LEU A 95 7.02 -23.14 1.36
CA LEU A 95 8.09 -22.76 2.29
C LEU A 95 9.37 -23.55 2.04
N ALA A 96 9.27 -24.87 1.82
CA ALA A 96 10.43 -25.71 1.51
C ALA A 96 11.07 -25.30 0.17
N SER A 97 10.26 -25.01 -0.85
CA SER A 97 10.72 -24.54 -2.15
C SER A 97 11.44 -23.19 -2.06
N GLU A 98 10.90 -22.23 -1.30
CA GLU A 98 11.52 -20.93 -1.07
C GLU A 98 12.83 -21.04 -0.27
N GLN A 99 12.91 -21.94 0.72
CA GLN A 99 14.14 -22.22 1.44
C GLN A 99 15.24 -22.75 0.51
N ALA A 100 14.91 -23.73 -0.35
CA ALA A 100 15.86 -24.24 -1.35
C ALA A 100 16.30 -23.14 -2.33
N SER A 101 15.37 -22.28 -2.76
CA SER A 101 15.66 -21.15 -3.65
C SER A 101 16.56 -20.11 -2.99
N LEU A 102 16.36 -19.83 -1.70
CA LEU A 102 17.23 -18.96 -0.91
C LEU A 102 18.66 -19.51 -0.81
N GLU A 103 18.80 -20.80 -0.53
CA GLU A 103 20.13 -21.44 -0.48
C GLU A 103 20.85 -21.34 -1.83
N GLN A 104 20.12 -21.56 -2.93
CA GLN A 104 20.67 -21.42 -4.27
C GLN A 104 21.08 -19.97 -4.56
N ALA A 105 20.24 -18.98 -4.24
CA ALA A 105 20.55 -17.57 -4.41
C ALA A 105 21.78 -17.14 -3.59
N LYS A 106 21.94 -17.65 -2.37
CA LYS A 106 23.14 -17.42 -1.53
C LYS A 106 24.40 -18.01 -2.15
N LYS A 107 24.33 -19.22 -2.73
CA LYS A 107 25.44 -19.82 -3.47
C LYS A 107 25.82 -19.00 -4.71
N GLU A 108 24.83 -18.54 -5.47
CA GLU A 108 25.05 -17.68 -6.64
C GLU A 108 25.73 -16.36 -6.26
N LEU A 109 25.25 -15.71 -5.19
CA LEU A 109 25.89 -14.50 -4.66
C LEU A 109 27.35 -14.77 -4.26
N ALA A 110 27.61 -15.82 -3.51
CA ALA A 110 28.96 -16.19 -3.08
C ALA A 110 29.90 -16.48 -4.27
N ASN A 111 29.39 -17.16 -5.31
CA ASN A 111 30.15 -17.40 -6.54
C ASN A 111 30.50 -16.07 -7.23
N GLN A 112 29.59 -15.12 -7.27
CA GLN A 112 29.81 -13.81 -7.88
C GLN A 112 30.75 -12.93 -7.05
N GLU A 113 30.73 -13.07 -5.73
CA GLU A 113 31.68 -12.42 -4.82
C GLU A 113 33.09 -12.97 -5.00
N ALA A 114 33.24 -14.27 -5.29
CA ALA A 114 34.53 -14.90 -5.54
C ALA A 114 35.18 -14.49 -6.87
N ILE A 115 34.40 -13.96 -7.83
CA ILE A 115 34.94 -13.49 -9.11
C ILE A 115 35.71 -12.18 -8.90
N ARG A 116 37.04 -12.30 -8.90
CA ARG A 116 37.98 -11.18 -9.00
C ARG A 116 38.22 -10.79 -10.45
N THR A 117 37.44 -9.82 -10.93
CA THR A 117 37.77 -9.09 -12.15
C THR A 117 38.76 -8.00 -11.77
N GLY A 118 39.99 -8.01 -12.31
CA GLY A 118 41.08 -7.07 -12.02
C GLY A 118 40.79 -5.56 -12.23
N ASP A 119 39.54 -5.20 -12.44
CA ASP A 119 38.95 -3.86 -12.51
C ASP A 119 38.50 -3.35 -11.11
N GLU A 120 38.98 -3.97 -10.02
CA GLU A 120 38.63 -3.67 -8.61
C GLU A 120 38.93 -2.23 -8.17
N ARG A 121 39.58 -1.42 -9.02
CA ARG A 121 39.77 0.03 -8.80
C ARG A 121 38.46 0.81 -8.79
N ASN A 122 37.42 0.31 -9.47
CA ASN A 122 36.09 0.92 -9.46
C ASN A 122 35.11 0.07 -8.62
N TYR A 123 34.99 0.43 -7.35
CA TYR A 123 34.10 -0.25 -6.40
C TYR A 123 32.63 -0.24 -6.84
N GLN A 124 32.18 0.79 -7.56
CA GLN A 124 30.78 0.90 -8.01
C GLN A 124 30.42 -0.22 -8.99
N ARG A 125 31.32 -0.61 -9.90
CA ARG A 125 31.08 -1.73 -10.84
C ARG A 125 30.87 -3.06 -10.13
N VAL A 126 31.58 -3.28 -9.02
CA VAL A 126 31.43 -4.49 -8.19
C VAL A 126 30.07 -4.47 -7.50
N LEU A 127 29.68 -3.32 -6.93
CA LEU A 127 28.35 -3.16 -6.33
C LEU A 127 27.25 -3.44 -7.33
N ASP A 128 27.29 -2.82 -8.51
CA ASP A 128 26.27 -2.96 -9.54
C ASP A 128 26.15 -4.42 -10.04
N ARG A 129 27.28 -5.14 -10.12
CA ARG A 129 27.30 -6.57 -10.47
C ARG A 129 26.65 -7.44 -9.39
N LEU A 130 26.95 -7.17 -8.12
CA LEU A 130 26.48 -7.99 -6.99
C LEU A 130 25.05 -7.66 -6.59
N GLN A 131 24.58 -6.43 -6.85
CA GLN A 131 23.26 -5.95 -6.47
C GLN A 131 22.11 -6.91 -6.88
N PRO A 132 22.00 -7.38 -8.13
CA PRO A 132 20.91 -8.29 -8.51
C PRO A 132 20.92 -9.62 -7.72
N PHE A 133 22.08 -10.10 -7.29
CA PHE A 133 22.19 -11.32 -6.48
C PHE A 133 21.77 -11.06 -5.02
N LYS A 134 22.15 -9.90 -4.47
CA LYS A 134 21.69 -9.46 -3.15
C LYS A 134 20.18 -9.25 -3.13
N ASP A 135 19.62 -8.64 -4.17
CA ASP A 135 18.17 -8.42 -4.30
C ASP A 135 17.40 -9.74 -4.37
N LYS A 136 17.91 -10.75 -5.10
CA LYS A 136 17.34 -12.10 -5.11
C LYS A 136 17.34 -12.76 -3.73
N VAL A 137 18.45 -12.69 -2.99
CA VAL A 137 18.52 -13.22 -1.62
C VAL A 137 17.48 -12.54 -0.73
N ALA A 138 17.41 -11.20 -0.76
CA ALA A 138 16.45 -10.44 0.03
C ALA A 138 14.99 -10.68 -0.37
N LEU A 139 14.73 -11.01 -1.65
CA LEU A 139 13.40 -11.41 -2.11
C LEU A 139 12.96 -12.73 -1.44
N HIS A 140 13.79 -13.77 -1.53
CA HIS A 140 13.47 -15.09 -0.96
C HIS A 140 13.36 -15.04 0.57
N GLU A 141 14.17 -14.24 1.26
CA GLU A 141 14.04 -14.05 2.72
C GLU A 141 12.68 -13.45 3.10
N ARG A 142 12.23 -12.41 2.38
CA ARG A 142 10.91 -11.81 2.61
C ARG A 142 9.77 -12.78 2.29
N ASN A 143 9.89 -13.58 1.23
CA ASN A 143 8.89 -14.60 0.89
C ASN A 143 8.76 -15.65 2.01
N ILE A 144 9.88 -16.14 2.53
CA ILE A 144 9.91 -17.09 3.66
C ILE A 144 9.24 -16.50 4.90
N GLU A 145 9.52 -15.24 5.23
CA GLU A 145 8.88 -14.55 6.35
C GLU A 145 7.35 -14.43 6.17
N ALA A 146 6.90 -14.08 4.96
CA ALA A 146 5.50 -13.99 4.61
C ALA A 146 4.79 -15.35 4.75
N LEU A 147 5.38 -16.42 4.22
CA LEU A 147 4.85 -17.79 4.31
C LEU A 147 4.78 -18.28 5.75
N LYS A 148 5.84 -18.07 6.56
CA LYS A 148 5.84 -18.42 7.98
C LYS A 148 4.71 -17.71 8.74
N LYS A 149 4.48 -16.43 8.43
CA LYS A 149 3.39 -15.66 9.03
C LYS A 149 2.02 -16.21 8.59
N GLU A 150 1.86 -16.57 7.33
CA GLU A 150 0.60 -17.16 6.86
C GLU A 150 0.31 -18.50 7.52
N ILE A 151 1.30 -19.40 7.58
CA ILE A 151 1.19 -20.70 8.28
C ILE A 151 0.84 -20.50 9.76
N GLY A 152 1.48 -19.53 10.43
CA GLY A 152 1.19 -19.18 11.83
C GLY A 152 -0.21 -18.62 12.06
N ASN A 153 -0.88 -18.12 11.01
CA ASN A 153 -2.24 -17.59 11.07
C ASN A 153 -3.32 -18.62 10.70
N LEU A 154 -2.93 -19.82 10.26
CA LEU A 154 -3.88 -20.92 10.06
C LEU A 154 -4.46 -21.35 11.42
N ARG A 155 -5.79 -21.29 11.54
CA ARG A 155 -6.56 -21.69 12.73
C ARG A 155 -7.31 -22.97 12.47
#